data_AF-A0A2V6EGT9-F1
#
_entry.id   AF-A0A2V6EGT9-F1
#
_cell.length_a   1.000
_cell.length_b   1.000
_cell.length_c   1.000
_cell.angle_alpha   90.00
_cell.angle_beta   90.00
_cell.angle_gamma   90.00
#
_symmetry.space_group_name_H-M   'P 1'
#
loop_
_entity.id
_entity.type
_entity.pdbx_description
1 polymer ?
#
loop_
_entity_poly.entity_id
_entity_poly.type
_entity_poly.pdbx_seq_one_letter_code
_entity_poly.pdbx_strand_id
1 'polypeptide(L)'
;KGRWKSAAALAAATWSTYNFINARMRASDTVRVQAISKRQGNVILIETQMYQRVRTRDGRKNVDRYEEQENAKLFIPTPFARIILHCARTGLSKT
;
A
#
# COMPACT_ATOMS: atom_id res chain seq x y z
N LYS A 1 5.90 -26.75 17.27
CA LYS A 1 5.18 -25.87 18.22
C LYS A 1 4.84 -24.57 17.51
N GLY A 2 3.61 -24.44 17.01
CA GLY A 2 3.14 -23.27 16.26
C GLY A 2 2.98 -22.06 17.17
N ARG A 3 3.74 -21.00 16.92
CA ARG A 3 3.57 -19.71 17.60
C ARG A 3 2.25 -19.13 17.12
N TRP A 4 1.22 -19.22 17.97
CA TRP A 4 0.00 -18.45 17.83
C TRP A 4 0.40 -16.98 17.71
N LYS A 5 0.24 -16.41 16.50
CA LYS A 5 0.40 -14.96 16.31
C LYS A 5 -0.64 -14.31 17.20
N SER A 6 -0.19 -13.48 18.16
CA SER A 6 -1.09 -12.77 19.07
C SER A 6 -2.16 -12.02 18.27
N ALA A 7 -3.35 -11.86 18.85
CA ALA A 7 -4.44 -11.11 18.21
C ALA A 7 -3.99 -9.71 17.77
N ALA A 8 -3.08 -9.08 18.52
CA ALA A 8 -2.45 -7.82 18.15
C ALA A 8 -1.59 -7.91 16.87
N ALA A 9 -0.81 -8.99 16.70
CA ALA A 9 -0.03 -9.21 15.48
C ALA A 9 -0.92 -9.49 14.26
N LEU A 10 -2.06 -10.16 14.46
CA LEU A 10 -3.05 -10.37 13.41
C LEU A 10 -3.75 -9.04 13.06
N ALA A 11 -4.19 -8.26 14.06
CA ALA A 11 -4.84 -6.98 13.87
C ALA A 11 -3.93 -5.97 13.14
N ALA A 12 -2.65 -5.89 13.52
CA ALA A 12 -1.66 -5.06 12.82
C ALA A 12 -1.46 -5.49 11.35
N ALA A 13 -1.42 -6.80 11.08
CA ALA A 13 -1.32 -7.31 9.72
C ALA A 13 -2.58 -7.02 8.89
N THR A 14 -3.77 -7.14 9.48
CA THR A 14 -5.05 -6.81 8.84
C THR A 14 -5.12 -5.31 8.53
N TRP A 15 -4.72 -4.45 9.46
CA TRP A 15 -4.67 -2.99 9.27
C TRP A 15 -3.71 -2.58 8.13
N SER A 16 -2.50 -3.15 8.11
CA SER A 16 -1.53 -2.91 7.02
C SER A 16 -2.04 -3.39 5.66
N THR A 17 -2.78 -4.51 5.62
CA THR A 17 -3.33 -5.05 4.37
C THR A 17 -4.48 -4.18 3.85
N TYR A 18 -5.35 -3.71 4.76
CA TYR A 18 -6.43 -2.79 4.43
C TYR A 18 -5.91 -1.47 3.85
N ASN A 19 -4.88 -0.88 4.47
CA ASN A 19 -4.25 0.36 3.99
C ASN A 19 -3.60 0.17 2.62
N PHE A 20 -2.98 -0.99 2.36
CA PHE A 20 -2.43 -1.31 1.04
C PHE A 20 -3.51 -1.36 -0.05
N ILE A 21 -4.62 -2.07 0.20
CA ILE A 21 -5.73 -2.17 -0.77
C ILE A 21 -6.37 -0.79 -0.98
N ASN A 22 -6.66 -0.06 0.11
CA ASN A 22 -7.23 1.29 0.04
C ASN A 22 -6.33 2.26 -0.72
N ALA A 23 -5.02 2.26 -0.45
CA ALA A 23 -4.08 3.10 -1.18
C ALA A 23 -4.15 2.82 -2.68
N ARG A 24 -4.22 1.55 -3.09
CA ARG A 24 -4.37 1.19 -4.51
C ARG A 24 -5.73 1.60 -5.10
N MET A 25 -6.82 1.47 -4.36
CA MET A 25 -8.15 1.89 -4.84
C MET A 25 -8.27 3.42 -4.96
N ARG A 26 -7.45 4.19 -4.24
CA ARG A 26 -7.42 5.66 -4.34
C ARG A 26 -6.66 6.20 -5.55
N ALA A 27 -6.02 5.33 -6.34
CA ALA A 27 -5.34 5.76 -7.55
C ALA A 27 -6.33 6.45 -8.51
N SER A 28 -6.00 7.66 -8.94
CA SER A 28 -6.86 8.50 -9.80
C SER A 28 -6.02 9.52 -10.57
N ASP A 29 -6.63 10.34 -11.42
CA ASP A 29 -5.92 11.37 -12.19
C ASP A 29 -5.16 12.40 -11.32
N THR A 30 -5.65 12.60 -10.09
CA THR A 30 -5.06 13.51 -9.11
C THR A 30 -4.24 12.80 -8.04
N VAL A 31 -4.25 11.46 -7.99
CA VAL A 31 -3.55 10.66 -6.98
C VAL A 31 -2.73 9.57 -7.66
N ARG A 32 -1.41 9.71 -7.58
CA ARG A 32 -0.48 8.67 -8.02
C ARG A 32 -0.14 7.74 -6.87
N VAL A 33 -0.18 6.44 -7.13
CA VAL A 33 0.16 5.41 -6.15
C VAL A 33 1.32 4.60 -6.71
N GLN A 34 2.43 4.60 -6.00
CA GLN A 34 3.60 3.79 -6.32
C GLN A 34 3.72 2.66 -5.30
N ALA A 35 4.01 1.44 -5.76
CA ALA A 35 4.26 0.31 -4.86
C ALA A 35 5.56 -0.38 -5.25
N ILE A 36 6.45 -0.55 -4.29
CA ILE A 36 7.74 -1.22 -4.44
C ILE A 36 7.75 -2.44 -3.51
N SER A 37 8.06 -3.61 -4.05
CA SER A 37 8.15 -4.84 -3.27
C SER A 37 9.58 -5.35 -3.20
N LYS A 38 10.04 -5.75 -2.01
CA LYS A 38 11.33 -6.39 -1.79
C LYS A 38 11.19 -7.62 -0.89
N ARG A 39 11.94 -8.68 -1.18
CA ARG A 39 12.03 -9.86 -0.32
C ARG A 39 13.14 -9.66 0.71
N GLN A 40 12.82 -9.86 1.98
CA GLN A 40 13.74 -9.81 3.12
C GLN A 40 13.64 -11.12 3.88
N GLY A 41 14.49 -12.09 3.50
CA GLY A 41 14.46 -13.45 4.05
C GLY A 41 13.10 -14.14 3.84
N ASN A 42 12.40 -14.40 4.95
CA ASN A 42 11.09 -15.05 4.96
C ASN A 42 9.90 -14.08 4.89
N VAL A 43 10.13 -12.78 4.71
CA VAL A 43 9.09 -11.76 4.57
C VAL A 43 9.23 -11.05 3.24
N ILE A 44 8.11 -10.71 2.61
CA ILE A 44 8.01 -9.79 1.48
C ILE A 44 7.49 -8.48 2.04
N LEU A 45 8.27 -7.42 1.90
CA LEU A 45 7.87 -6.07 2.25
C LEU A 45 7.37 -5.37 0.99
N ILE A 46 6.16 -4.83 1.06
CA ILE A 46 5.60 -3.94 0.04
C ILE A 46 5.49 -2.55 0.65
N GLU A 47 6.24 -1.59 0.09
CA GLU A 47 6.17 -0.17 0.45
C GLU A 47 5.28 0.51 -0.59
N THR A 48 4.26 1.23 -0.14
CA THR A 48 3.30 1.95 -0.99
C THR A 48 3.36 3.43 -0.65
N GLN A 49 3.59 4.25 -1.67
CA GLN A 49 3.65 5.70 -1.58
C GLN A 49 2.50 6.30 -2.37
N MET A 50 1.78 7.23 -1.74
CA MET A 50 0.70 7.99 -2.35
C MET A 50 1.15 9.43 -2.54
N TYR A 51 1.05 9.91 -3.77
CA TYR A 51 1.35 11.28 -4.14
C TYR A 51 0.10 11.95 -4.66
N GLN A 52 -0.25 13.11 -4.12
CA GLN A 52 -1.37 13.91 -4.59
C GLN A 52 -0.87 15.05 -5.47
N ARG A 53 -1.57 15.29 -6.57
CA ARG A 53 -1.35 16.45 -7.44
C ARG A 53 -1.82 17.70 -6.71
N VAL A 54 -0.89 18.58 -6.39
CA VAL A 54 -1.12 19.89 -5.81
C VAL A 54 -0.84 20.94 -6.89
N ARG A 55 -1.84 21.78 -7.15
CA ARG A 55 -1.68 22.95 -8.00
C ARG A 55 -1.15 24.09 -7.17
N THR A 56 0.08 24.48 -7.43
CA THR A 56 0.70 25.66 -6.81
C THR A 56 0.85 26.76 -7.84
N ARG A 57 0.67 28.01 -7.41
CA ARG A 57 0.83 29.17 -8.28
C ARG A 57 2.24 29.69 -8.12
N ASP A 58 3.03 29.62 -9.19
CA ASP A 58 4.38 30.17 -9.25
C ASP A 58 4.36 31.42 -10.15
N GLY A 59 4.24 32.59 -9.51
CA GLY A 59 3.99 33.86 -10.18
C GLY A 59 2.68 33.89 -10.98
N ARG A 60 2.78 33.98 -12.32
CA ARG A 60 1.62 34.00 -13.24
C ARG A 60 1.27 32.63 -13.83
N LYS A 61 1.99 31.57 -13.48
CA LYS A 61 1.77 30.22 -14.03
C LYS A 61 1.27 29.27 -12.94
N ASN A 62 0.36 28.37 -13.32
CA ASN A 62 -0.01 27.24 -12.48
C ASN A 62 0.99 26.11 -12.74
N VAL A 63 1.60 25.61 -11.67
CA VAL A 63 2.53 24.48 -11.71
C VAL A 63 1.88 23.33 -10.98
N ASP A 64 1.74 22.20 -11.66
CA ASP A 64 1.32 20.96 -11.02
C ASP A 64 2.55 20.28 -10.39
N ARG A 65 2.49 20.06 -9.08
CA ARG A 65 3.48 19.28 -8.32
C ARG A 65 2.80 18.06 -7.72
N TYR A 66 3.56 17.01 -7.47
CA TYR A 66 3.09 15.84 -6.75
C TYR A 66 3.74 15.84 -5.37
N GLU A 67 2.93 15.88 -4.32
CA GLU A 67 3.39 15.88 -2.93
C GLU A 67 3.06 14.53 -2.29
N GLU A 68 4.01 13.94 -1.55
CA GLU A 68 3.80 12.69 -0.81
C GLU A 68 2.79 12.92 0.33
N GLN A 69 1.71 12.16 0.32
CA GLN A 69 0.63 12.23 1.31
C GLN A 69 0.72 11.09 2.32
N GLU A 70 0.95 9.87 1.83
CA GLU A 70 0.94 8.67 2.68
C GLU A 70 2.05 7.71 2.25
N ASN A 71 2.67 7.08 3.26
CA ASN A 71 3.63 6.00 3.10
C ASN A 71 3.18 4.80 3.95
N ALA A 72 2.80 3.71 3.30
CA ALA A 72 2.34 2.49 3.96
C ALA A 72 3.30 1.33 3.71
N LYS A 73 3.57 0.55 4.75
CA LYS A 73 4.40 -0.65 4.68
C LYS A 73 3.59 -1.88 5.03
N LEU A 74 3.60 -2.86 4.14
CA LEU A 74 2.95 -4.15 4.33
C LEU A 74 4.00 -5.25 4.38
N PHE A 75 4.02 -6.01 5.48
CA PHE A 75 4.91 -7.14 5.68
C PHE A 75 4.14 -8.44 5.50
N ILE A 76 4.48 -9.19 4.46
CA ILE A 76 3.82 -10.44 4.09
C ILE A 76 4.78 -11.60 4.35
N PRO A 77 4.50 -12.50 5.30
CA PRO A 77 5.30 -13.70 5.44
C PRO A 77 5.17 -14.56 4.17
N THR A 78 6.31 -14.99 3.63
CA THR A 78 6.41 -15.72 2.35
C THR A 78 5.44 -16.91 2.26
N PRO A 79 5.24 -17.74 3.31
CA PRO A 79 4.29 -18.86 3.25
C PRO A 79 2.85 -18.44 2.92
N PHE A 80 2.46 -17.23 3.29
CA PHE A 80 1.10 -16.70 3.08
C PHE A 80 0.99 -15.76 1.87
N ALA A 81 2.10 -15.47 1.19
CA ALA A 81 2.13 -14.46 0.14
C ALA A 81 1.17 -14.77 -1.01
N ARG A 82 1.07 -16.04 -1.42
CA ARG A 82 0.13 -16.45 -2.48
C ARG A 82 -1.32 -16.17 -2.12
N ILE A 83 -1.74 -16.51 -0.89
CA ILE A 83 -3.12 -16.32 -0.44
C ILE A 83 -3.42 -14.82 -0.31
N ILE A 84 -2.53 -14.06 0.34
CA ILE A 84 -2.73 -12.61 0.54
C ILE A 84 -2.79 -11.87 -0.80
N LEU A 85 -1.88 -12.18 -1.74
CA LEU A 85 -1.91 -11.58 -3.08
C LEU A 85 -3.15 -11.98 -3.87
N HIS A 86 -3.62 -13.23 -3.73
CA HIS A 86 -4.86 -13.68 -4.34
C HIS A 86 -6.06 -12.88 -3.79
N CYS A 87 -6.20 -12.75 -2.47
CA CYS A 87 -7.27 -11.96 -1.86
C CYS A 87 -7.23 -10.49 -2.29
N ALA A 88 -6.03 -9.89 -2.33
CA ALA A 88 -5.87 -8.50 -2.78
C ALA A 88 -6.29 -8.32 -4.26
N ARG A 89 -5.91 -9.25 -5.14
CA ARG A 89 -6.35 -9.24 -6.56
C ARG A 89 -7.87 -9.38 -6.68
N THR A 90 -8.47 -10.32 -5.96
CA THR A 90 -9.92 -10.53 -5.99
C THR A 90 -10.68 -9.31 -5.45
N GLY A 91 -10.16 -8.64 -4.42
CA GLY A 91 -10.72 -7.39 -3.91
C GLY A 91 -10.67 -6.26 -4.94
N LEU A 92 -9.55 -6.11 -5.64
CA LEU A 92 -9.36 -5.08 -6.67
C LEU A 92 -10.11 -5.36 -7.98
N SER A 93 -10.43 -6.63 -8.27
CA SER A 93 -11.14 -7.03 -9.49
C SER A 93 -12.66 -6.85 -9.39
N LYS A 94 -13.20 -6.57 -8.20
CA LYS A 94 -14.64 -6.36 -7.97
C LYS A 94 -15.07 -4.90 -8.09
N THR A 95 -14.12 -3.99 -8.25
CA THR A 95 -14.29 -2.60 -8.68
C THR A 95 -14.08 -2.49 -10.17
#